data_AF-R6TNC8-F1
#
_entry.id   AF-R6TNC8-F1
#
_cell.length_a   1.000
_cell.length_b   1.000
_cell.length_c   1.000
_cell.angle_alpha   90.00
_cell.angle_beta   90.00
_cell.angle_gamma   90.00
#
_symmetry.space_group_name_H-M   'P 1'
#
loop_
_entity.id
_entity.type
_entity.pdbx_description
1 polymer ?
#
loop_
_entity_poly.entity_id
_entity_poly.type
_entity_poly.pdbx_seq_one_letter_code
_entity_poly.pdbx_strand_id
1 'polypeptide(L)'
;MDDIEDTNYKFNFQDIENIWYIFFCLADSTFSSVYVSYGKKGPYMLSGETMMSICKTLETIDFCCYRDAYSDAYNLLRKCRDDLMQYLFVLNVIQNKHGLTDEEAEKFTINSESMMKMIELDVSILVSGERKTDAELAMEKWIYNVLESSENKEDRKNFLIHQNTNHIW
;
A
#
# COMPACT_ATOMS: atom_id res chain seq x y z
N MET A 1 12.87 26.51 -5.59
CA MET A 1 12.62 25.79 -4.32
C MET A 1 11.58 26.65 -3.66
N ASP A 2 10.33 26.42 -4.04
CA ASP A 2 9.21 27.24 -3.55
C ASP A 2 8.92 26.82 -2.12
N ASP A 3 8.80 27.82 -1.25
CA ASP A 3 8.47 27.66 0.16
C ASP A 3 7.12 26.93 0.29
N ILE A 4 7.16 25.69 0.77
CA ILE A 4 5.97 24.95 1.19
C ILE A 4 5.48 25.64 2.47
N GLU A 5 4.42 26.42 2.35
CA GLU A 5 3.75 27.07 3.49
C GLU A 5 3.36 26.03 4.56
N ASP A 6 3.94 26.21 5.75
CA ASP A 6 3.58 25.74 7.09
C ASP A 6 2.92 24.36 7.22
N THR A 7 3.75 23.37 7.51
CA THR A 7 3.33 22.35 8.48
C THR A 7 2.99 23.03 9.80
N ASN A 8 1.73 22.94 10.24
CA ASN A 8 1.29 23.50 11.53
C ASN A 8 2.05 22.94 12.76
N TYR A 9 2.85 21.88 12.59
CA TYR A 9 3.64 21.26 13.65
C TYR A 9 5.11 21.65 13.54
N LYS A 10 5.70 22.11 14.65
CA LYS A 10 7.13 22.42 14.76
C LYS A 10 7.86 21.26 15.41
N PHE A 11 8.73 20.60 14.64
CA PHE A 11 9.50 19.46 15.11
C PHE A 11 10.58 19.87 16.13
N ASN A 12 10.83 18.98 17.08
CA ASN A 12 11.90 19.11 18.08
C ASN A 12 13.16 18.34 17.64
N PHE A 13 12.99 17.31 16.80
CA PHE A 13 14.07 16.48 16.29
C PHE A 13 14.12 16.51 14.75
N GLN A 14 15.24 17.02 14.21
CA GLN A 14 15.46 17.16 12.77
C GLN A 14 15.35 15.84 12.00
N ASP A 15 15.82 14.73 12.60
CA ASP A 15 15.75 13.42 11.95
C ASP A 15 14.30 12.96 11.74
N ILE A 16 13.41 13.26 12.68
CA ILE A 16 11.98 12.94 12.56
C ILE A 16 11.32 13.83 11.51
N GLU A 17 11.67 15.11 11.48
CA GLU A 17 11.20 16.06 10.46
C GLU A 17 11.61 15.62 9.04
N ASN A 18 12.86 15.17 8.86
CA ASN A 18 13.36 14.69 7.57
C ASN A 18 12.58 13.46 7.10
N ILE A 19 12.31 12.50 8.00
CA ILE A 19 11.49 11.32 7.70
C ILE A 19 10.05 11.74 7.37
N TRP A 20 9.48 12.65 8.15
CA TRP A 20 8.14 13.19 7.91
C TRP A 20 8.05 13.82 6.52
N TYR A 21 9.06 14.58 6.10
CA TYR A 21 9.08 15.24 4.78
C TYR A 21 9.05 14.22 3.62
N ILE A 22 9.76 13.10 3.75
CA ILE A 22 9.72 12.01 2.77
C ILE A 22 8.27 11.51 2.61
N PHE A 23 7.59 11.21 3.71
CA PHE A 23 6.21 10.72 3.67
C PHE A 23 5.21 11.78 3.21
N PHE A 24 5.45 13.04 3.52
CA PHE A 24 4.64 14.14 3.02
C PHE A 24 4.73 14.27 1.50
N CYS A 25 5.93 14.23 0.92
CA CYS A 25 6.11 14.20 -0.53
C CYS A 25 5.46 12.97 -1.17
N LEU A 26 5.56 11.80 -0.52
CA LEU A 26 4.90 10.58 -1.00
C LEU A 26 3.38 10.71 -0.97
N ALA A 27 2.80 11.32 0.07
CA ALA A 27 1.37 11.61 0.15
C ALA A 27 0.91 12.48 -1.03
N ASP A 28 1.61 13.59 -1.26
CA ASP A 28 1.29 14.55 -2.33
C ASP A 28 1.37 13.90 -3.73
N SER A 29 2.41 13.08 -3.96
CA SER A 29 2.54 12.32 -5.21
C SER A 29 1.40 11.30 -5.41
N THR A 30 0.93 10.67 -4.33
CA THR A 30 -0.16 9.70 -4.36
C THR A 30 -1.51 10.38 -4.58
N PHE A 31 -1.72 11.61 -4.08
CA PHE A 31 -2.90 12.40 -4.40
C PHE A 31 -2.91 12.87 -5.87
N SER A 32 -1.74 13.07 -6.46
CA SER A 32 -1.60 13.48 -7.86
C SER A 32 -1.86 12.36 -8.87
N SER A 33 -1.74 11.10 -8.46
CA SER A 33 -1.94 9.94 -9.34
C SER A 33 -2.58 8.76 -8.61
N VAL A 34 -3.77 8.37 -9.07
CA VAL A 34 -4.54 7.29 -8.46
C VAL A 34 -4.11 5.95 -9.04
N TYR A 35 -3.37 5.17 -8.26
CA TYR A 35 -3.04 3.79 -8.61
C TYR A 35 -4.08 2.83 -8.02
N VAL A 36 -4.77 2.10 -8.91
CA VAL A 36 -5.85 1.16 -8.52
C VAL A 36 -5.63 -0.21 -9.13
N SER A 37 -5.74 -1.28 -8.34
CA SER A 37 -5.86 -2.67 -8.81
C SER A 37 -7.23 -3.23 -8.43
N TYR A 38 -7.67 -4.33 -9.02
CA TYR A 38 -8.96 -4.96 -8.71
C TYR A 38 -8.75 -6.37 -8.12
N GLY A 39 -9.55 -6.69 -7.11
CA GLY A 39 -9.63 -8.02 -6.52
C GLY A 39 -11.08 -8.42 -6.24
N LYS A 40 -11.25 -9.60 -5.65
CA LYS A 40 -12.56 -10.23 -5.48
C LYS A 40 -13.55 -9.40 -4.63
N LYS A 41 -13.07 -8.61 -3.67
CA LYS A 41 -13.92 -7.73 -2.85
C LYS A 41 -13.91 -6.26 -3.30
N GLY A 42 -13.30 -5.93 -4.43
CA GLY A 42 -13.30 -4.58 -4.99
C GLY A 42 -11.91 -4.03 -5.29
N PRO A 43 -11.81 -2.71 -5.56
CA PRO A 43 -10.56 -2.07 -5.90
C PRO A 43 -9.63 -1.92 -4.68
N TYR A 44 -8.33 -2.12 -4.90
CA TYR A 44 -7.26 -1.67 -4.02
C TYR A 44 -6.70 -0.38 -4.55
N MET A 45 -6.61 0.64 -3.71
CA MET A 45 -6.08 1.93 -4.07
C MET A 45 -4.95 2.30 -3.12
N LEU A 46 -3.87 2.86 -3.66
CA LEU A 46 -2.93 3.61 -2.83
C LEU A 46 -3.60 4.92 -2.43
N SER A 47 -3.95 5.03 -1.15
CA SER A 47 -4.49 6.26 -0.60
C SER A 47 -3.37 7.13 -0.05
N GLY A 48 -3.34 8.40 -0.46
CA GLY A 48 -2.49 9.41 0.19
C GLY A 48 -2.83 9.58 1.67
N GLU A 49 -4.04 9.18 2.11
CA GLU A 49 -4.45 9.21 3.52
C GLU A 49 -3.58 8.30 4.40
N THR A 50 -3.11 7.16 3.89
CA THR A 50 -2.18 6.29 4.64
C THR A 50 -0.88 7.02 4.93
N MET A 51 -0.34 7.72 3.94
CA MET A 51 0.89 8.52 4.09
C MET A 51 0.67 9.71 5.02
N MET A 52 -0.48 10.39 4.94
CA MET A 52 -0.84 11.44 5.89
C MET A 52 -1.02 10.92 7.32
N SER A 53 -1.56 9.72 7.51
CA SER A 53 -1.64 9.05 8.82
C SER A 53 -0.25 8.77 9.40
N ILE A 54 0.70 8.34 8.55
CA ILE A 54 2.10 8.19 8.94
C ILE A 54 2.69 9.54 9.36
N CYS A 55 2.49 10.60 8.58
CA CYS A 55 2.92 11.96 8.93
C CYS A 55 2.39 12.39 10.31
N LYS A 56 1.10 12.19 10.60
CA LYS A 56 0.52 12.48 11.93
C LYS A 56 1.07 11.61 13.06
N THR A 57 1.40 10.36 12.76
CA THR A 57 2.04 9.46 13.72
C THR A 57 3.47 9.95 14.03
N LEU A 58 4.22 10.44 13.04
CA LEU A 58 5.56 11.01 13.22
C LEU A 58 5.56 12.32 14.01
N GLU A 59 4.59 13.22 13.77
CA GLU A 59 4.38 14.42 14.61
C GLU A 59 4.16 14.03 16.09
N THR A 60 3.38 12.97 16.32
CA THR A 60 3.11 12.48 17.68
C THR A 60 4.33 11.80 18.30
N ILE A 61 5.14 11.08 17.52
CA ILE A 61 6.40 10.49 17.98
C ILE A 61 7.38 11.59 18.42
N ASP A 62 7.55 12.64 17.62
CA ASP A 62 8.38 13.80 17.98
C ASP A 62 7.93 14.43 19.30
N PHE A 63 6.62 14.64 19.45
CA PHE A 63 6.03 15.16 20.69
C PHE A 63 6.28 14.26 21.90
N CYS A 64 6.12 12.95 21.75
CA CYS A 64 6.40 11.98 22.81
C CYS A 64 7.88 11.98 23.22
N CYS A 65 8.79 11.99 22.24
CA CYS A 65 10.23 12.06 22.49
C CYS A 65 10.61 13.36 23.24
N TYR A 66 10.02 14.50 22.86
CA TYR A 66 10.29 15.78 23.50
C TYR A 66 9.86 15.83 24.98
N ARG A 67 8.89 14.99 25.37
CA ARG A 67 8.38 14.90 26.75
C ARG A 67 8.93 13.71 27.55
N ASP A 68 9.97 13.05 27.04
CA ASP A 68 10.53 11.81 27.60
C ASP A 68 9.52 10.65 27.72
N ALA A 69 8.43 10.70 26.95
CA ALA A 69 7.39 9.66 26.89
C ALA A 69 7.79 8.53 25.91
N TYR A 70 8.99 7.96 26.10
CA TYR A 70 9.57 7.02 25.14
C TYR A 70 8.75 5.75 24.95
N SER A 71 8.06 5.25 25.98
CA SER A 71 7.18 4.08 25.85
C SER A 71 6.07 4.31 24.82
N ASP A 72 5.48 5.50 24.81
CA ASP A 72 4.42 5.87 23.86
C ASP A 72 5.01 6.06 22.46
N ALA A 73 6.17 6.72 22.37
CA ALA A 73 6.91 6.85 21.11
C ALA A 73 7.21 5.46 20.49
N TYR A 74 7.65 4.49 21.29
CA TYR A 74 7.89 3.11 20.83
C TYR A 74 6.62 2.40 20.35
N ASN A 75 5.48 2.62 21.00
CA ASN A 75 4.21 2.07 20.55
C ASN A 75 3.79 2.67 19.19
N LEU A 76 3.96 3.98 19.02
CA LEU A 76 3.66 4.68 17.78
C LEU A 76 4.63 4.29 16.64
N LEU A 77 5.90 4.02 16.94
CA LEU A 77 6.85 3.48 15.97
C LEU A 77 6.40 2.13 15.40
N ARG A 78 5.85 1.24 16.23
CA ARG A 78 5.28 -0.04 15.76
C ARG A 78 4.10 0.19 14.82
N LYS A 79 3.21 1.11 15.17
CA LYS A 79 2.11 1.50 14.29
C LYS A 79 2.63 2.04 12.95
N CYS A 80 3.60 2.96 12.97
CA CYS A 80 4.21 3.52 11.75
C CYS A 80 4.83 2.43 10.87
N ARG A 81 5.51 1.45 11.46
CA ARG A 81 6.03 0.28 10.75
C ARG A 81 4.90 -0.52 10.10
N ASP A 82 3.84 -0.81 10.85
CA ASP A 82 2.72 -1.63 10.36
C ASP A 82 1.95 -0.91 9.22
N ASP A 83 1.74 0.40 9.34
CA ASP A 83 1.15 1.26 8.29
C ASP A 83 2.04 1.28 7.03
N LEU A 84 3.38 1.38 7.19
CA LEU A 84 4.33 1.33 6.08
C LEU A 84 4.33 -0.03 5.38
N MET A 85 4.32 -1.12 6.16
CA MET A 85 4.23 -2.47 5.61
C MET A 85 2.93 -2.64 4.81
N GLN A 86 1.80 -2.18 5.34
CA GLN A 86 0.52 -2.18 4.62
C GLN A 86 0.63 -1.44 3.28
N TYR A 87 1.21 -0.24 3.28
CA TYR A 87 1.39 0.54 2.06
C TYR A 87 2.25 -0.19 1.03
N LEU A 88 3.42 -0.70 1.43
CA LEU A 88 4.32 -1.43 0.54
C LEU A 88 3.65 -2.67 -0.07
N PHE A 89 2.81 -3.37 0.70
CA PHE A 89 2.06 -4.51 0.20
C PHE A 89 0.99 -4.11 -0.83
N VAL A 90 0.22 -3.06 -0.56
CA VAL A 90 -0.77 -2.54 -1.52
C VAL A 90 -0.08 -2.06 -2.79
N LEU A 91 1.07 -1.39 -2.65
CA LEU A 91 1.91 -0.95 -3.78
C LEU A 91 2.39 -2.16 -4.60
N ASN A 92 2.86 -3.23 -3.95
CA ASN A 92 3.31 -4.44 -4.63
C ASN A 92 2.18 -5.11 -5.42
N VAL A 93 0.97 -5.22 -4.86
CA VAL A 93 -0.21 -5.78 -5.55
C VAL A 93 -0.62 -4.90 -6.75
N ILE A 94 -0.44 -3.59 -6.64
CA ILE A 94 -0.76 -2.63 -7.71
C ILE A 94 0.28 -2.60 -8.81
N GLN A 95 1.56 -2.77 -8.49
CA GLN A 95 2.64 -2.80 -9.47
C GLN A 95 2.68 -4.13 -10.23
N ASN A 96 2.35 -5.24 -9.56
CA ASN A 96 2.30 -6.58 -10.16
C ASN A 96 0.87 -6.93 -10.61
N LYS A 97 0.21 -6.04 -11.35
CA LYS A 97 -1.10 -6.36 -11.93
C LYS A 97 -0.95 -7.41 -13.03
N HIS A 98 -1.60 -8.54 -12.82
CA HIS A 98 -1.65 -9.62 -13.80
C HIS A 98 -2.89 -9.49 -14.70
N GLY A 99 -2.99 -8.38 -15.42
CA GLY A 99 -4.06 -8.13 -16.40
C GLY A 99 -3.84 -8.91 -17.71
N LEU A 100 -4.41 -8.42 -18.80
CA LEU A 100 -4.11 -8.90 -20.15
C LEU A 100 -2.61 -8.78 -20.46
N THR A 101 -2.07 -9.82 -21.07
CA THR A 101 -0.74 -9.75 -21.70
C THR A 101 -0.80 -8.93 -22.99
N ASP A 102 0.33 -8.43 -23.44
CA ASP A 102 0.42 -7.68 -24.70
C ASP A 102 -0.13 -8.52 -25.88
N GLU A 103 0.18 -9.82 -25.94
CA GLU A 103 -0.31 -10.75 -26.96
C GLU A 103 -1.84 -10.94 -26.92
N GLU A 104 -2.45 -10.88 -25.74
CA GLU A 104 -3.91 -10.95 -25.59
C GLU A 104 -4.57 -9.63 -25.98
N ALA A 105 -3.94 -8.50 -25.64
CA ALA A 105 -4.41 -7.16 -25.98
C ALA A 105 -4.38 -6.90 -27.50
N GLU A 106 -3.35 -7.40 -28.21
CA GLU A 106 -3.20 -7.27 -29.67
C GLU A 106 -4.34 -7.91 -30.47
N LYS A 107 -5.09 -8.85 -29.88
CA LYS A 107 -6.26 -9.48 -30.53
C LYS A 107 -7.45 -8.53 -30.65
N PHE A 108 -7.44 -7.41 -29.93
CA PHE A 108 -8.50 -6.42 -29.93
C PHE A 108 -8.20 -5.26 -30.89
N THR A 109 -9.24 -4.73 -31.51
CA THR A 109 -9.17 -3.59 -32.43
C THR A 109 -9.58 -2.29 -31.73
N ILE A 110 -9.10 -1.15 -32.24
CA ILE A 110 -9.37 0.19 -31.69
C ILE A 110 -10.75 0.69 -32.16
N ASN A 111 -11.81 0.01 -31.73
CA ASN A 111 -13.19 0.47 -31.84
C ASN A 111 -13.93 0.24 -30.52
N SER A 112 -15.05 0.92 -30.32
CA SER A 112 -15.77 0.93 -29.04
C SER A 112 -16.20 -0.46 -28.57
N GLU A 113 -16.74 -1.28 -29.46
CA GLU A 113 -17.22 -2.62 -29.10
C GLU A 113 -16.05 -3.54 -28.70
N SER A 114 -14.97 -3.52 -29.47
CA SER A 114 -13.78 -4.32 -29.21
C SER A 114 -13.05 -3.85 -27.94
N MET A 115 -12.97 -2.53 -27.71
CA MET A 115 -12.40 -1.98 -26.47
C MET A 115 -13.23 -2.37 -25.25
N MET A 116 -14.56 -2.36 -25.34
CA MET A 116 -15.42 -2.76 -24.23
C MET A 116 -15.18 -4.22 -23.85
N LYS A 117 -15.11 -5.13 -24.84
CA LYS A 117 -14.80 -6.55 -24.61
C LYS A 117 -13.41 -6.75 -24.01
N MET A 118 -12.43 -5.96 -24.44
CA MET A 118 -11.08 -5.97 -23.87
C MET A 118 -11.10 -5.58 -22.39
N ILE A 119 -11.78 -4.49 -22.03
CA ILE A 119 -11.92 -4.02 -20.65
C ILE A 119 -12.65 -5.05 -19.79
N GLU A 120 -13.76 -5.61 -20.29
CA GLU A 120 -14.52 -6.66 -19.57
C GLU A 120 -13.65 -7.89 -19.29
N LEU A 121 -12.86 -8.32 -20.27
CA LEU A 121 -11.95 -9.45 -20.11
C LEU A 121 -10.84 -9.13 -19.11
N ASP A 122 -10.19 -7.98 -19.22
CA ASP A 122 -9.12 -7.56 -18.31
C ASP A 122 -9.61 -7.48 -16.86
N VAL A 123 -10.77 -6.85 -16.64
CA VAL A 123 -11.40 -6.78 -15.32
C VAL A 123 -11.73 -8.18 -14.80
N SER A 124 -12.24 -9.08 -15.65
CA SER A 124 -12.57 -10.45 -15.23
C SER A 124 -11.33 -11.24 -14.76
N ILE A 125 -10.18 -11.05 -15.44
CA ILE A 125 -8.90 -11.68 -15.08
C ILE A 125 -8.40 -11.12 -13.73
N LEU A 126 -8.42 -9.80 -13.56
CA LEU A 126 -7.97 -9.15 -12.33
C LEU A 126 -8.81 -9.58 -11.12
N VAL A 127 -10.14 -9.68 -11.30
CA VAL A 127 -11.10 -10.07 -10.26
C VAL A 127 -11.01 -11.57 -9.93
N SER A 128 -10.76 -12.44 -10.92
CA SER A 128 -10.64 -13.88 -10.67
C SER A 128 -9.46 -14.20 -9.76
N GLY A 129 -8.37 -13.43 -9.90
CA GLY A 129 -7.13 -13.66 -9.17
C GLY A 129 -6.38 -14.92 -9.61
N GLU A 130 -6.77 -15.56 -10.71
CA GLU A 130 -6.15 -16.80 -11.20
C GLU A 130 -4.68 -16.64 -11.56
N ARG A 131 -4.27 -15.41 -11.94
CA ARG A 131 -2.89 -15.08 -12.29
C ARG A 131 -2.07 -14.55 -11.10
N LYS A 132 -2.69 -14.39 -9.92
CA LYS A 132 -2.00 -13.92 -8.72
C LYS A 132 -1.17 -15.05 -8.11
N THR A 133 -0.02 -14.68 -7.60
CA THR A 133 0.84 -15.56 -6.80
C THR A 133 0.18 -15.91 -5.47
N ASP A 134 0.62 -17.01 -4.85
CA ASP A 134 0.15 -17.41 -3.51
C ASP A 134 0.38 -16.31 -2.46
N ALA A 135 1.48 -15.54 -2.59
CA ALA A 135 1.77 -14.42 -1.72
C ALA A 135 0.73 -13.30 -1.90
N GLU A 136 0.37 -12.94 -3.14
CA GLU A 136 -0.66 -11.95 -3.42
C GLU A 136 -2.02 -12.37 -2.89
N LEU A 137 -2.43 -13.63 -3.09
CA LEU A 137 -3.68 -14.15 -2.56
C LEU A 137 -3.72 -14.15 -1.02
N ALA A 138 -2.62 -14.53 -0.37
CA ALA A 138 -2.49 -14.45 1.08
C ALA A 138 -2.57 -13.01 1.60
N MET A 139 -1.99 -12.05 0.88
CA MET A 139 -2.07 -10.62 1.19
C MET A 139 -3.50 -10.08 1.04
N GLU A 140 -4.24 -10.46 0.00
CA GLU A 140 -5.65 -10.06 -0.15
C GLU A 140 -6.47 -10.55 1.06
N LYS A 141 -6.26 -11.79 1.50
CA LYS A 141 -6.91 -12.34 2.69
C LYS A 141 -6.57 -11.56 3.96
N TRP A 142 -5.35 -11.03 4.08
CA TRP A 142 -4.94 -10.17 5.20
C TRP A 142 -5.67 -8.82 5.16
N ILE A 143 -5.68 -8.15 3.99
CA ILE A 143 -6.40 -6.88 3.78
C ILE A 143 -7.89 -7.06 4.10
N TYR A 144 -8.46 -8.20 3.75
CA TYR A 144 -9.87 -8.53 4.00
C TYR A 144 -10.18 -8.96 5.43
N ASN A 145 -9.18 -8.98 6.32
CA ASN A 145 -9.30 -9.45 7.70
C ASN A 145 -9.88 -10.87 7.82
N VAL A 146 -9.54 -11.75 6.88
CA VAL A 146 -9.94 -13.18 6.89
C VAL A 146 -8.76 -14.13 7.01
N LEU A 147 -7.53 -13.63 6.87
CA LEU A 147 -6.32 -14.46 6.92
C LEU A 147 -6.19 -15.27 8.22
N GLU A 148 -6.70 -14.74 9.34
CA GLU A 148 -6.60 -15.42 10.64
C GLU A 148 -7.55 -16.60 10.83
N SER A 149 -8.51 -16.81 9.90
CA SER A 149 -9.39 -17.97 9.99
C SER A 149 -8.60 -19.28 9.87
N SER A 150 -9.06 -20.30 10.62
CA SER A 150 -8.36 -21.58 10.72
C SER A 150 -8.15 -22.30 9.38
N GLU A 151 -9.05 -22.05 8.43
CA GLU A 151 -9.01 -22.51 7.03
C GLU A 151 -7.86 -21.93 6.21
N ASN A 152 -7.31 -20.76 6.57
CA ASN A 152 -6.27 -20.04 5.82
C ASN A 152 -4.85 -20.31 6.37
N LYS A 153 -4.60 -21.51 6.91
CA LYS A 153 -3.32 -21.84 7.56
C LYS A 153 -2.13 -21.79 6.59
N GLU A 154 -2.29 -22.29 5.36
CA GLU A 154 -1.19 -22.25 4.38
C GLU A 154 -0.97 -20.83 3.85
N ASP A 155 -2.04 -20.06 3.64
CA ASP A 155 -1.92 -18.65 3.25
C ASP A 155 -1.18 -17.83 4.32
N ARG A 156 -1.45 -18.07 5.60
CA ARG A 156 -0.70 -17.42 6.69
C ARG A 156 0.78 -17.71 6.64
N LYS A 157 1.15 -18.95 6.34
CA LYS A 157 2.56 -19.33 6.19
C LYS A 157 3.19 -18.62 5.00
N ASN A 158 2.50 -18.56 3.87
CA ASN A 158 2.96 -17.84 2.68
C ASN A 158 3.11 -16.33 2.94
N PHE A 159 2.14 -15.72 3.64
CA PHE A 159 2.21 -14.33 4.09
C PHE A 159 3.45 -14.08 4.96
N LEU A 160 3.66 -14.90 6.00
CA LEU A 160 4.78 -14.75 6.93
C LEU A 160 6.15 -15.00 6.27
N ILE A 161 6.25 -15.94 5.34
CA ILE A 161 7.49 -16.15 4.57
C ILE A 161 7.82 -14.88 3.78
N HIS A 162 6.83 -14.31 3.09
CA HIS A 162 7.03 -13.10 2.29
C HIS A 162 7.35 -11.86 3.14
N GLN A 163 6.74 -11.71 4.32
CA GLN A 163 7.13 -10.67 5.27
C GLN A 163 8.58 -10.82 5.72
N ASN A 164 9.02 -12.05 6.02
CA ASN A 164 10.36 -12.32 6.53
C ASN A 164 11.46 -12.25 5.46
N THR A 165 11.17 -12.58 4.20
CA THR A 165 12.14 -12.42 3.10
C THR A 165 12.38 -10.95 2.74
N ASN A 166 11.41 -10.06 3.00
CA ASN A 166 11.59 -8.61 2.88
C ASN A 166 12.38 -7.99 4.05
N HIS A 167 12.80 -8.78 5.05
CA HIS A 167 13.68 -8.37 6.14
C HIS A 167 15.17 -8.66 5.88
N ILE A 168 15.56 -9.04 4.65
CA ILE A 168 16.96 -9.20 4.25
C ILE A 168 17.34 -8.08 3.27
N TRP A 169 17.32 -6.82 3.72
CA TRP A 169 18.12 -5.71 3.20
C TRP A 169 18.31 -4.67 4.29
#